data_AF-A0AB34KD85-F1
#
_entry.id   AF-A0AB34KD85-F1
#
_cell.length_a   1.000
_cell.length_b   1.000
_cell.length_c   1.000
_cell.angle_alpha   90.00
_cell.angle_beta   90.00
_cell.angle_gamma   90.00
#
_symmetry.space_group_name_H-M   'P 1'
#
loop_
_entity.id
_entity.type
_entity.pdbx_description
1 polymer ?
#
loop_
_entity_poly.entity_id
_entity_poly.type
_entity_poly.pdbx_seq_one_letter_code
_entity_poly.pdbx_strand_id
1 'polypeptide(L)'
;MPYRRRVKGGPSTPSSAKSGAAGSRQRARIHDTAIGGSSTRQQPATGSRQSSPGKRHVSFDQRLERGPTPSDPHKRSNQSPSRSVLAKPHEERMSAMADEQLALEAQQAAASGDGHGGCHPPGTACVAESSKGRDSHEQAYIKFKQARGGVRLMKIATEEDRDQEVCRRIHELRADIVNFAQTFVASTTKRSSKPQDPVIRLCSDAKNAQLIRYIGCLTQGGPDGVRDWQNLLVDASILTALIVGIIGTVLKEHVFSALWFGGTAQQNEELHRMQESQAETDGYYRTQARAMKCAYFRGRATAQTLLDHIAADRKIAIALEKLLTPLFYLKDVEQRGFPEKLKPRLVDIVHNASDMSREMRECGDAIYYWPPTFKDEEFDPKRME
;
A
#
# COMPACT_ATOMS: atom_id res chain seq x y z
N MET A 1 7.04 3.03 6.55
CA MET A 1 7.38 2.61 7.94
C MET A 1 6.35 3.19 8.89
N PRO A 2 5.28 2.49 9.26
CA PRO A 2 4.35 3.09 10.20
C PRO A 2 5.07 3.44 11.50
N TYR A 3 4.95 4.71 11.89
CA TYR A 3 5.46 5.19 13.16
C TYR A 3 4.32 5.11 14.17
N ARG A 4 4.68 4.94 15.44
CA ARG A 4 3.74 4.91 16.56
C ARG A 4 3.89 6.18 17.37
N ARG A 5 2.78 6.80 17.77
CA ARG A 5 2.75 7.85 18.80
C ARG A 5 2.00 7.32 20.02
N ARG A 6 2.74 6.98 21.08
CA ARG A 6 2.20 6.57 22.40
C ARG A 6 2.25 7.76 23.35
N VAL A 7 1.22 7.95 24.18
CA VAL A 7 1.29 8.86 25.33
C VAL A 7 1.60 8.04 26.58
N LYS A 8 2.64 8.44 27.32
CA LYS A 8 2.81 8.05 28.72
C LYS A 8 1.90 8.95 29.56
N GLY A 9 0.90 8.39 30.22
CA GLY A 9 0.13 9.08 31.25
C GLY A 9 0.42 8.45 32.62
N GLY A 10 0.95 9.23 33.56
CA GLY A 10 1.06 8.88 34.99
C GLY A 10 2.42 9.20 35.63
N PRO A 11 2.46 9.81 36.84
CA PRO A 11 3.69 10.33 37.45
C PRO A 11 4.47 9.22 38.15
N SER A 12 5.76 9.10 37.83
CA SER A 12 6.70 8.24 38.58
C SER A 12 7.56 9.09 39.50
N THR A 13 7.43 8.86 40.81
CA THR A 13 8.32 9.33 41.87
C THR A 13 9.74 8.77 41.72
N PRO A 14 10.78 9.47 42.20
CA PRO A 14 12.17 9.03 42.04
C PRO A 14 12.57 8.07 43.17
N SER A 15 13.32 7.03 42.82
CA SER A 15 14.09 6.24 43.80
C SER A 15 15.54 6.15 43.36
N SER A 16 16.39 6.43 44.33
CA SER A 16 17.82 6.65 44.25
C SER A 16 18.65 5.37 44.38
N ALA A 17 19.81 5.39 43.70
CA ALA A 17 21.12 4.85 44.10
C ALA A 17 21.31 3.32 44.14
N LYS A 18 22.33 2.81 43.45
CA LYS A 18 23.73 2.73 43.95
C LYS A 18 24.70 2.15 42.90
N SER A 19 25.96 2.41 43.22
CA SER A 19 27.23 2.30 42.51
C SER A 19 27.87 0.90 42.45
N GLY A 20 28.78 0.75 41.48
CA GLY A 20 29.92 -0.20 41.46
C GLY A 20 30.57 -0.16 40.07
N ALA A 21 31.74 0.47 39.85
CA ALA A 21 33.11 -0.08 39.98
C ALA A 21 33.30 -1.47 39.32
N ALA A 22 34.41 -1.85 38.70
CA ALA A 22 35.61 -1.24 38.12
C ALA A 22 36.23 -2.37 37.25
N GLY A 23 36.90 -2.07 36.14
CA GLY A 23 37.49 -3.13 35.31
C GLY A 23 38.40 -2.65 34.19
N SER A 24 39.66 -2.44 34.53
CA SER A 24 40.80 -2.04 33.69
C SER A 24 41.50 -3.20 32.95
N ARG A 25 42.33 -2.84 31.94
CA ARG A 25 43.40 -3.58 31.22
C ARG A 25 42.97 -4.17 29.86
N GLN A 26 43.75 -4.19 28.77
CA GLN A 26 45.19 -3.96 28.57
C GLN A 26 45.49 -3.65 27.08
N ARG A 27 46.60 -2.93 26.84
CA ARG A 27 47.25 -2.62 25.54
C ARG A 27 48.00 -3.82 24.94
N ALA A 28 48.10 -3.87 23.61
CA ALA A 28 49.27 -4.28 22.80
C ALA A 28 49.05 -3.78 21.35
N ARG A 29 49.77 -2.78 20.80
CA ARG A 29 51.10 -2.77 20.12
C ARG A 29 51.31 -3.87 19.06
N ILE A 30 51.26 -3.48 17.77
CA ILE A 30 52.35 -3.22 16.79
C ILE A 30 52.71 -4.47 15.96
N HIS A 31 52.56 -4.37 14.63
CA HIS A 31 53.61 -4.71 13.68
C HIS A 31 53.40 -3.97 12.35
N ASP A 32 54.36 -3.11 12.04
CA ASP A 32 54.62 -2.54 10.72
C ASP A 32 55.30 -3.58 9.81
N THR A 33 54.99 -3.53 8.51
CA THR A 33 55.98 -3.84 7.48
C THR A 33 55.77 -2.98 6.24
N ALA A 34 56.84 -2.27 5.89
CA ALA A 34 56.98 -1.32 4.81
C ALA A 34 57.20 -2.00 3.44
N ILE A 35 56.79 -1.31 2.36
CA ILE A 35 57.48 -1.35 1.06
C ILE A 35 57.49 0.09 0.52
N GLY A 36 58.69 0.59 0.24
CA GLY A 36 58.95 1.92 -0.32
C GLY A 36 58.98 1.96 -1.85
N GLY A 37 59.22 3.16 -2.39
CA GLY A 37 59.53 3.35 -3.80
C GLY A 37 59.26 4.76 -4.32
N SER A 38 60.23 5.65 -4.13
CA SER A 38 60.29 7.06 -4.56
C SER A 38 60.25 7.26 -6.07
N SER A 39 59.70 8.39 -6.55
CA SER A 39 60.45 9.30 -7.44
C SER A 39 59.83 10.68 -7.57
N THR A 40 60.71 11.67 -7.48
CA THR A 40 60.58 13.12 -7.41
C THR A 40 60.48 13.72 -8.83
N ARG A 41 59.77 14.85 -9.04
CA ARG A 41 60.30 16.10 -9.66
C ARG A 41 59.25 17.22 -9.89
N GLN A 42 59.42 18.29 -9.11
CA GLN A 42 59.33 19.74 -9.39
C GLN A 42 58.24 20.37 -10.29
N GLN A 43 57.45 21.22 -9.61
CA GLN A 43 56.77 22.47 -10.02
C GLN A 43 57.74 23.56 -10.57
N PRO A 44 57.32 24.69 -11.21
CA PRO A 44 56.27 25.67 -10.78
C PRO A 44 55.43 26.26 -11.95
N ALA A 45 54.47 27.19 -11.86
CA ALA A 45 54.10 28.20 -10.87
C ALA A 45 52.64 28.71 -11.10
N THR A 46 52.03 29.23 -10.02
CA THR A 46 51.11 30.39 -9.90
C THR A 46 49.76 30.45 -10.64
N GLY A 47 48.68 30.39 -9.83
CA GLY A 47 47.33 30.84 -10.19
C GLY A 47 46.40 30.82 -8.98
N SER A 48 46.44 31.87 -8.15
CA SER A 48 45.68 32.03 -6.92
C SER A 48 44.20 32.35 -7.17
N ARG A 49 43.29 31.46 -6.76
CA ARG A 49 41.88 31.80 -6.44
C ARG A 49 41.56 31.29 -5.03
N GLN A 50 41.33 32.24 -4.13
CA GLN A 50 40.87 32.01 -2.77
C GLN A 50 39.44 31.48 -2.80
N SER A 51 39.22 30.29 -2.26
CA SER A 51 37.91 29.78 -1.86
C SER A 51 37.81 29.78 -0.34
N SER A 52 36.89 30.57 0.20
CA SER A 52 36.55 30.56 1.62
C SER A 52 35.70 29.32 1.96
N PRO A 53 35.99 28.57 3.03
CA PRO A 53 35.10 27.54 3.53
C PRO A 53 34.09 28.17 4.49
N GLY A 54 32.94 28.60 3.95
CA GLY A 54 31.79 29.00 4.75
C GLY A 54 31.15 27.77 5.42
N LYS A 55 31.52 27.51 6.67
CA LYS A 55 30.86 26.55 7.56
C LYS A 55 29.38 26.94 7.70
N ARG A 56 28.47 26.21 7.03
CA ARG A 56 27.03 26.30 7.32
C ARG A 56 26.73 25.54 8.61
N HIS A 57 26.91 26.21 9.75
CA HIS A 57 26.30 25.78 11.00
C HIS A 57 24.79 26.05 10.90
N VAL A 58 23.99 25.00 10.81
CA VAL A 58 22.56 25.07 11.09
C VAL A 58 22.41 24.88 12.59
N SER A 59 22.22 25.96 13.35
CA SER A 59 21.87 25.85 14.76
C SER A 59 20.37 25.54 14.89
N PHE A 60 20.04 24.50 15.66
CA PHE A 60 18.65 24.11 15.92
C PHE A 60 17.93 25.07 16.88
N ASP A 61 18.67 25.90 17.60
CA ASP A 61 18.13 26.79 18.63
C ASP A 61 17.28 27.95 18.06
N GLN A 62 17.52 28.37 16.81
CA GLN A 62 16.72 29.44 16.18
C GLN A 62 15.31 29.02 15.75
N ARG A 63 14.98 27.72 15.78
CA ARG A 63 13.64 27.23 15.40
C ARG A 63 12.64 27.21 16.56
N LEU A 64 13.11 27.41 17.80
CA LEU A 64 12.25 27.48 19.00
C LEU A 64 11.67 28.88 19.24
N GLU A 65 12.27 29.94 18.68
CA GLU A 65 11.80 31.32 18.87
C GLU A 65 10.75 31.78 17.85
N ARG A 66 10.58 31.05 16.75
CA ARG A 66 9.47 31.31 15.82
C ARG A 66 8.25 30.55 16.32
N GLY A 67 7.33 31.28 16.95
CA GLY A 67 5.99 30.79 17.27
C GLY A 67 5.30 30.14 16.05
N PRO A 68 4.30 29.28 16.27
CA PRO A 68 3.68 28.48 15.22
C PRO A 68 3.20 29.36 14.07
N THR A 69 3.61 29.02 12.85
CA THR A 69 3.08 29.63 11.63
C THR A 69 1.55 29.42 11.63
N PRO A 70 0.74 30.46 11.37
CA PRO A 70 -0.71 30.33 11.33
C PRO A 70 -1.07 29.25 10.30
N SER A 71 -1.72 28.18 10.77
CA SER A 71 -2.13 27.07 9.92
C SER A 71 -3.47 27.40 9.26
N ASP A 72 -3.46 27.43 7.93
CA ASP A 72 -4.66 27.49 7.09
C ASP A 72 -5.54 26.24 7.32
N PRO A 73 -6.75 26.38 7.89
CA PRO A 73 -7.60 25.26 8.27
C PRO A 73 -8.13 24.46 7.07
N HIS A 74 -8.05 24.99 5.86
CA HIS A 74 -8.58 24.31 4.66
C HIS A 74 -7.56 23.38 3.95
N LYS A 75 -6.31 23.29 4.43
CA LYS A 75 -5.24 22.53 3.74
C LYS A 75 -4.79 21.24 4.42
N ARG A 76 -5.44 20.79 5.50
CA ARG A 76 -5.01 19.60 6.28
C ARG A 76 -5.97 18.42 6.23
N SER A 77 -6.69 18.20 5.13
CA SER A 77 -7.16 16.85 4.88
C SER A 77 -5.96 16.04 4.38
N ASN A 78 -5.51 15.04 5.14
CA ASN A 78 -4.64 13.97 4.65
C ASN A 78 -5.40 13.08 3.65
N GLN A 79 -6.07 13.69 2.67
CA GLN A 79 -6.64 13.00 1.54
C GLN A 79 -5.45 12.63 0.64
N SER A 80 -5.24 11.32 0.47
CA SER A 80 -4.42 10.83 -0.61
C SER A 80 -4.86 11.49 -1.92
N PRO A 81 -3.93 11.85 -2.83
CA PRO A 81 -4.27 12.55 -4.07
C PRO A 81 -5.39 11.86 -4.85
N SER A 82 -6.24 12.66 -5.47
CA SER A 82 -7.39 12.22 -6.26
C SER A 82 -6.98 11.26 -7.39
N ARG A 83 -7.39 10.00 -7.23
CA ARG A 83 -7.73 8.98 -8.24
C ARG A 83 -6.60 8.49 -9.16
N SER A 84 -5.90 7.45 -8.68
CA SER A 84 -5.34 6.41 -9.56
C SER A 84 -6.45 5.79 -10.44
N VAL A 85 -6.17 5.51 -11.72
CA VAL A 85 -7.13 4.88 -12.66
C VAL A 85 -7.63 3.50 -12.17
N LEU A 86 -6.92 2.88 -11.22
CA LEU A 86 -7.36 1.67 -10.52
C LEU A 86 -8.63 1.88 -9.67
N ALA A 87 -8.80 3.10 -9.16
CA ALA A 87 -10.00 3.61 -8.53
C ALA A 87 -10.78 4.42 -9.57
N LYS A 88 -11.45 3.74 -10.52
CA LYS A 88 -12.37 4.43 -11.44
C LYS A 88 -13.35 5.32 -10.65
N PRO A 89 -13.71 6.51 -11.19
CA PRO A 89 -14.71 7.40 -10.60
C PRO A 89 -15.99 6.67 -10.18
N HIS A 90 -16.35 6.82 -8.92
CA HIS A 90 -17.61 6.35 -8.35
C HIS A 90 -18.83 7.02 -9.02
N GLU A 91 -18.68 8.24 -9.53
CA GLU A 91 -19.76 9.03 -10.16
C GLU A 91 -20.32 8.40 -11.44
N GLU A 92 -19.48 7.86 -12.32
CA GLU A 92 -19.94 7.22 -13.57
C GLU A 92 -20.76 5.95 -13.29
N ARG A 93 -20.49 5.27 -12.17
CA ARG A 93 -21.21 4.05 -11.77
C ARG A 93 -22.51 4.34 -11.01
N MET A 94 -22.54 5.44 -10.25
CA MET A 94 -23.76 5.91 -9.56
C MET A 94 -24.77 6.49 -10.54
N SER A 95 -24.32 7.21 -11.58
CA SER A 95 -25.21 7.70 -12.65
C SER A 95 -25.84 6.53 -13.41
N ALA A 96 -25.04 5.54 -13.81
CA ALA A 96 -25.55 4.37 -14.54
C ALA A 96 -26.52 3.49 -13.72
N MET A 97 -26.29 3.34 -12.41
CA MET A 97 -27.19 2.58 -11.53
C MET A 97 -28.47 3.35 -11.21
N ALA A 98 -28.40 4.68 -11.06
CA ALA A 98 -29.59 5.51 -10.87
C ALA A 98 -30.52 5.44 -12.10
N ASP A 99 -29.94 5.50 -13.30
CA ASP A 99 -30.70 5.39 -14.56
C ASP A 99 -31.33 3.99 -14.74
N GLU A 100 -30.65 2.92 -14.32
CA GLU A 100 -31.15 1.55 -14.37
C GLU A 100 -32.27 1.29 -13.34
N GLN A 101 -32.16 1.88 -12.15
CA GLN A 101 -33.16 1.75 -11.09
C GLN A 101 -34.45 2.54 -11.41
N LEU A 102 -34.31 3.71 -12.04
CA LEU A 102 -35.44 4.51 -12.52
C LEU A 102 -36.19 3.81 -13.68
N ALA A 103 -35.46 3.07 -14.53
CA ALA A 103 -36.06 2.26 -15.59
C ALA A 103 -36.82 1.03 -15.05
N LEU A 104 -36.34 0.42 -13.97
CA LEU A 104 -36.99 -0.71 -13.29
C LEU A 104 -38.27 -0.28 -12.57
N GLU A 105 -38.27 0.88 -11.90
CA GLU A 105 -39.47 1.42 -11.26
C GLU A 105 -40.56 1.79 -12.28
N ALA A 106 -40.17 2.32 -13.45
CA ALA A 106 -41.10 2.61 -14.54
C ALA A 106 -41.75 1.34 -15.12
N GLN A 107 -41.00 0.22 -15.22
CA GLN A 107 -41.55 -1.07 -15.66
C GLN A 107 -42.50 -1.70 -14.62
N GLN A 108 -42.22 -1.55 -13.32
CA GLN A 108 -43.09 -2.06 -12.26
C GLN A 108 -44.38 -1.26 -12.11
N ALA A 109 -44.33 0.06 -12.33
CA ALA A 109 -45.52 0.91 -12.35
C ALA A 109 -46.44 0.57 -13.54
N ALA A 110 -45.88 0.20 -14.70
CA ALA A 110 -46.66 -0.22 -15.86
C ALA A 110 -47.33 -1.59 -15.70
N ALA A 111 -46.81 -2.46 -14.82
CA ALA A 111 -47.34 -3.80 -14.59
C ALA A 111 -48.49 -3.87 -13.56
N SER A 112 -48.82 -2.76 -12.90
CA SER A 112 -49.79 -2.73 -11.78
C SER A 112 -51.17 -2.15 -12.14
N GLY A 113 -51.46 -1.97 -13.43
CA GLY A 113 -52.75 -1.47 -13.92
C GLY A 113 -53.78 -2.59 -14.16
N ASP A 114 -54.69 -2.74 -13.19
CA ASP A 114 -56.06 -3.30 -13.24
C ASP A 114 -56.34 -4.71 -13.81
N GLY A 115 -57.05 -5.50 -12.99
CA GLY A 115 -57.69 -6.75 -13.39
C GLY A 115 -58.39 -7.46 -12.23
N HIS A 116 -59.51 -6.90 -11.76
CA HIS A 116 -60.39 -7.49 -10.75
C HIS A 116 -61.19 -8.68 -11.33
N GLY A 117 -61.18 -9.84 -10.67
CA GLY A 117 -62.17 -10.90 -10.94
C GLY A 117 -61.85 -12.32 -10.45
N GLY A 118 -62.44 -12.71 -9.31
CA GLY A 118 -63.18 -13.98 -9.20
C GLY A 118 -62.48 -15.29 -8.73
N CYS A 119 -62.98 -15.78 -7.58
CA CYS A 119 -63.20 -17.18 -7.16
C CYS A 119 -62.04 -18.18 -6.90
N HIS A 120 -61.97 -18.62 -5.63
CA HIS A 120 -61.39 -19.86 -5.07
C HIS A 120 -62.20 -21.14 -5.43
N PRO A 121 -61.83 -22.41 -5.06
CA PRO A 121 -60.63 -23.02 -4.41
C PRO A 121 -60.21 -24.37 -5.11
N PRO A 122 -59.66 -25.41 -4.41
CA PRO A 122 -58.36 -25.54 -3.73
C PRO A 122 -57.48 -26.65 -4.36
N GLY A 123 -56.15 -26.55 -4.23
CA GLY A 123 -55.24 -27.59 -4.70
C GLY A 123 -53.87 -27.49 -4.05
N THR A 124 -53.68 -28.30 -3.02
CA THR A 124 -52.46 -28.52 -2.25
C THR A 124 -51.32 -29.01 -3.15
N ALA A 125 -50.23 -28.26 -3.24
CA ALA A 125 -48.93 -28.79 -3.66
C ALA A 125 -47.80 -27.94 -3.04
N CYS A 126 -47.12 -28.52 -2.05
CA CYS A 126 -45.88 -28.00 -1.51
C CYS A 126 -44.80 -28.04 -2.61
N VAL A 127 -44.40 -26.88 -3.12
CA VAL A 127 -43.19 -26.74 -3.92
C VAL A 127 -42.03 -26.54 -2.95
N ALA A 128 -41.21 -27.58 -2.79
CA ALA A 128 -39.94 -27.49 -2.11
C ALA A 128 -38.98 -26.66 -2.97
N GLU A 129 -38.76 -25.40 -2.58
CA GLU A 129 -37.75 -24.56 -3.21
C GLU A 129 -36.34 -25.12 -2.95
N SER A 130 -35.61 -25.20 -4.05
CA SER A 130 -34.27 -25.76 -4.19
C SER A 130 -33.23 -24.95 -3.41
N SER A 131 -32.82 -25.45 -2.25
CA SER A 131 -31.72 -24.91 -1.43
C SER A 131 -30.31 -25.24 -1.95
N LYS A 132 -30.19 -25.91 -3.11
CA LYS A 132 -28.92 -26.46 -3.62
C LYS A 132 -27.85 -25.45 -4.03
N GLY A 133 -28.15 -24.14 -4.04
CA GLY A 133 -27.19 -23.09 -4.40
C GLY A 133 -26.34 -22.54 -3.24
N ARG A 134 -26.85 -22.55 -2.01
CA ARG A 134 -26.14 -21.95 -0.85
C ARG A 134 -25.09 -22.89 -0.26
N ASP A 135 -25.37 -24.19 -0.22
CA ASP A 135 -24.48 -25.19 0.38
C ASP A 135 -23.17 -25.37 -0.42
N SER A 136 -23.23 -25.21 -1.75
CA SER A 136 -22.04 -25.28 -2.61
C SER A 136 -21.03 -24.17 -2.31
N HIS A 137 -21.54 -22.99 -1.97
CA HIS A 137 -20.73 -21.80 -1.76
C HIS A 137 -20.04 -21.81 -0.39
N GLU A 138 -20.75 -22.24 0.64
CA GLU A 138 -20.21 -22.41 1.99
C GLU A 138 -19.15 -23.53 2.02
N GLN A 139 -19.34 -24.61 1.26
CA GLN A 139 -18.33 -25.66 1.12
C GLN A 139 -17.07 -25.21 0.36
N ALA A 140 -17.19 -24.35 -0.66
CA ALA A 140 -16.04 -23.76 -1.34
C ALA A 140 -15.26 -22.82 -0.42
N TYR A 141 -15.95 -22.05 0.42
CA TYR A 141 -15.36 -21.21 1.46
C TYR A 141 -14.66 -22.02 2.55
N ILE A 142 -15.29 -23.08 3.07
CA ILE A 142 -14.68 -23.98 4.05
C ILE A 142 -13.44 -24.65 3.46
N LYS A 143 -13.49 -25.11 2.20
CA LYS A 143 -12.32 -25.66 1.50
C LYS A 143 -11.21 -24.64 1.29
N PHE A 144 -11.54 -23.39 0.94
CA PHE A 144 -10.57 -22.31 0.81
C PHE A 144 -9.89 -21.98 2.15
N LYS A 145 -10.68 -21.88 3.23
CA LYS A 145 -10.21 -21.63 4.59
C LYS A 145 -9.39 -22.80 5.16
N GLN A 146 -9.78 -24.04 4.86
CA GLN A 146 -9.07 -25.25 5.29
C GLN A 146 -7.78 -25.49 4.49
N ALA A 147 -7.79 -25.25 3.17
CA ALA A 147 -6.63 -25.44 2.30
C ALA A 147 -5.50 -24.44 2.57
N ARG A 148 -5.78 -23.29 3.19
CA ARG A 148 -4.78 -22.26 3.52
C ARG A 148 -4.30 -22.26 4.97
N GLY A 149 -4.67 -23.28 5.75
CA GLY A 149 -4.41 -23.31 7.18
C GLY A 149 -5.34 -22.32 7.87
N GLY A 150 -6.40 -22.84 8.48
CA GLY A 150 -7.50 -22.04 9.03
C GLY A 150 -7.00 -20.78 9.73
N VAL A 151 -7.65 -19.64 9.42
CA VAL A 151 -7.47 -18.35 10.09
C VAL A 151 -7.21 -18.64 11.56
N ARG A 152 -5.95 -18.46 11.97
CA ARG A 152 -5.51 -18.69 13.33
C ARG A 152 -6.23 -17.64 14.15
N LEU A 153 -7.41 -17.98 14.67
CA LEU A 153 -8.08 -17.25 15.73
C LEU A 153 -7.21 -17.42 16.98
N MET A 154 -6.05 -16.77 16.97
CA MET A 154 -5.21 -16.65 18.14
C MET A 154 -6.05 -15.85 19.12
N LYS A 155 -6.28 -16.41 20.31
CA LYS A 155 -6.66 -15.62 21.47
C LYS A 155 -5.45 -14.75 21.79
N ILE A 156 -5.37 -13.60 21.12
CA ILE A 156 -4.37 -12.59 21.41
C ILE A 156 -4.69 -12.11 22.84
N ALA A 157 -3.79 -12.40 23.77
CA ALA A 157 -4.05 -12.28 25.21
C ALA A 157 -4.05 -10.83 25.68
N THR A 158 -3.33 -9.95 24.98
CA THR A 158 -3.23 -8.51 25.30
C THR A 158 -3.18 -7.63 24.04
N GLU A 159 -3.48 -6.33 24.18
CA GLU A 159 -3.35 -5.33 23.10
C GLU A 159 -1.90 -5.24 22.56
N GLU A 160 -0.91 -5.38 23.43
CA GLU A 160 0.50 -5.36 23.06
C GLU A 160 0.87 -6.55 22.16
N ASP A 161 0.26 -7.71 22.38
CA ASP A 161 0.44 -8.88 21.51
C ASP A 161 -0.16 -8.64 20.11
N ARG A 162 -1.27 -7.89 20.02
CA ARG A 162 -1.89 -7.55 18.72
C ARG A 162 -1.00 -6.63 17.91
N ASP A 163 -0.44 -5.60 18.54
CA ASP A 163 0.46 -4.66 17.87
C ASP A 163 1.75 -5.35 17.40
N GLN A 164 2.33 -6.20 18.26
CA GLN A 164 3.49 -7.02 17.89
C GLN A 164 3.19 -7.93 16.70
N GLU A 165 2.01 -8.55 16.68
CA GLU A 165 1.58 -9.39 15.56
C GLU A 165 1.42 -8.59 14.26
N VAL A 166 0.79 -7.41 14.31
CA VAL A 166 0.67 -6.53 13.13
C VAL A 166 2.06 -6.12 12.62
N CYS A 167 2.98 -5.74 13.53
CA CYS A 167 4.35 -5.40 13.17
C CYS A 167 5.08 -6.58 12.52
N ARG A 168 4.97 -7.77 13.10
CA ARG A 168 5.53 -9.02 12.57
C ARG A 168 5.02 -9.30 11.16
N ARG A 169 3.71 -9.22 10.94
CA ARG A 169 3.09 -9.43 9.63
C ARG A 169 3.50 -8.39 8.58
N ILE A 170 3.72 -7.13 8.98
CA ILE A 170 4.27 -6.10 8.07
C ILE A 170 5.69 -6.49 7.61
N HIS A 171 6.52 -7.03 8.51
CA HIS A 171 7.87 -7.50 8.15
C HIS A 171 7.82 -8.71 7.21
N GLU A 172 6.90 -9.64 7.45
CA GLU A 172 6.67 -10.78 6.55
C GLU A 172 6.18 -10.32 5.17
N LEU A 173 5.18 -9.45 5.12
CA LEU A 173 4.67 -8.88 3.88
C LEU A 173 5.79 -8.20 3.07
N ARG A 174 6.69 -7.47 3.73
CA ARG A 174 7.86 -6.88 3.07
C ARG A 174 8.78 -7.96 2.50
N ALA A 175 9.07 -9.01 3.27
CA ALA A 175 9.91 -10.11 2.81
C ALA A 175 9.29 -10.83 1.61
N ASP A 176 7.97 -11.05 1.62
CA ASP A 176 7.23 -11.65 0.52
C ASP A 176 7.32 -10.81 -0.76
N ILE A 177 7.16 -9.49 -0.64
CA ILE A 177 7.29 -8.56 -1.78
C ILE A 177 8.71 -8.57 -2.34
N VAL A 178 9.74 -8.59 -1.48
CA VAL A 178 11.15 -8.67 -1.92
C VAL A 178 11.43 -9.99 -2.64
N ASN A 179 11.02 -11.11 -2.05
CA ASN A 179 11.21 -12.43 -2.64
C ASN A 179 10.47 -12.55 -3.98
N PHE A 180 9.25 -12.01 -4.05
CA PHE A 180 8.49 -11.92 -5.29
C PHE A 180 9.26 -11.15 -6.36
N ALA A 181 9.75 -9.95 -6.03
CA ALA A 181 10.49 -9.10 -6.97
C ALA A 181 11.77 -9.77 -7.48
N GLN A 182 12.53 -10.43 -6.60
CA GLN A 182 13.71 -11.20 -6.99
C GLN A 182 13.36 -12.34 -7.96
N THR A 183 12.28 -13.07 -7.68
CA THR A 183 11.81 -14.17 -8.54
C THR A 183 11.30 -13.65 -9.89
N PHE A 184 10.63 -12.50 -9.89
CA PHE A 184 10.20 -11.79 -11.09
C PHE A 184 11.42 -11.44 -11.96
N VAL A 185 12.41 -10.74 -11.40
CA VAL A 185 13.60 -10.29 -12.14
C VAL A 185 14.42 -11.48 -12.64
N ALA A 186 14.62 -12.52 -11.82
CA ALA A 186 15.30 -13.74 -12.25
C ALA A 186 14.63 -14.37 -13.48
N SER A 187 13.29 -14.29 -13.57
CA SER A 187 12.52 -14.81 -14.70
C SER A 187 12.63 -13.96 -15.99
N THR A 188 13.13 -12.72 -15.91
CA THR A 188 13.32 -11.81 -17.06
C THR A 188 14.67 -11.93 -17.77
N THR A 189 15.57 -12.79 -17.30
CA THR A 189 16.99 -12.80 -17.72
C THR A 189 17.26 -13.36 -19.13
N LYS A 190 16.26 -13.87 -19.85
CA LYS A 190 16.43 -14.29 -21.25
C LYS A 190 16.41 -13.06 -22.16
N ARG A 191 17.60 -12.59 -22.54
CA ARG A 191 17.77 -11.40 -23.39
C ARG A 191 17.44 -11.70 -24.85
N SER A 192 16.57 -10.90 -25.45
CA SER A 192 16.47 -10.73 -26.89
C SER A 192 17.78 -10.17 -27.48
N SER A 193 18.08 -10.58 -28.71
CA SER A 193 19.24 -10.12 -29.50
C SER A 193 19.06 -8.73 -30.13
N LYS A 194 17.86 -8.12 -30.06
CA LYS A 194 17.61 -6.77 -30.63
C LYS A 194 17.45 -5.72 -29.53
N PRO A 195 18.33 -4.71 -29.47
CA PRO A 195 18.28 -3.66 -28.46
C PRO A 195 17.31 -2.56 -28.92
N GLN A 196 16.04 -2.66 -28.58
CA GLN A 196 15.24 -1.44 -28.43
C GLN A 196 15.52 -0.84 -27.05
N ASP A 197 15.62 0.48 -26.99
CA ASP A 197 15.75 1.21 -25.73
C ASP A 197 14.54 0.90 -24.82
N PRO A 198 14.74 0.35 -23.62
CA PRO A 198 13.65 -0.03 -22.73
C PRO A 198 12.81 1.18 -22.28
N VAL A 199 13.41 2.38 -22.19
CA VAL A 199 12.70 3.61 -21.82
C VAL A 199 11.78 4.04 -22.95
N ILE A 200 12.28 4.09 -24.18
CA ILE A 200 11.45 4.44 -25.35
C ILE A 200 10.28 3.48 -25.48
N ARG A 201 10.54 2.17 -25.37
CA ARG A 201 9.49 1.14 -25.45
C ARG A 201 8.44 1.32 -24.36
N LEU A 202 8.85 1.60 -23.13
CA LEU A 202 7.95 1.83 -22.00
C LEU A 202 7.07 3.07 -22.23
N CYS A 203 7.68 4.19 -22.64
CA CYS A 203 7.01 5.47 -22.84
C CYS A 203 6.14 5.55 -24.10
N SER A 204 6.39 4.69 -25.10
CA SER A 204 5.65 4.73 -26.37
C SER A 204 4.22 4.17 -26.27
N ASP A 205 3.93 3.33 -25.27
CA ASP A 205 2.59 2.76 -25.09
C ASP A 205 1.81 3.54 -24.02
N ALA A 206 0.73 4.22 -24.44
CA ALA A 206 -0.15 4.98 -23.55
C ALA A 206 -0.75 4.12 -22.42
N LYS A 207 -0.87 2.79 -22.61
CA LYS A 207 -1.33 1.86 -21.56
C LYS A 207 -0.38 1.81 -20.36
N ASN A 208 0.87 2.24 -20.53
CA ASN A 208 1.88 2.26 -19.47
C ASN A 208 1.85 3.54 -18.62
N ALA A 209 0.96 4.51 -18.90
CA ALA A 209 0.92 5.79 -18.19
C ALA A 209 0.87 5.62 -16.65
N GLN A 210 0.08 4.65 -16.17
CA GLN A 210 -0.05 4.37 -14.75
C GLN A 210 1.23 3.79 -14.13
N LEU A 211 1.96 2.94 -14.86
CA LEU A 211 3.27 2.43 -14.46
C LEU A 211 4.29 3.56 -14.42
N ILE A 212 4.33 4.38 -15.46
CA ILE A 212 5.23 5.53 -15.57
C ILE A 212 5.02 6.49 -14.39
N ARG A 213 3.75 6.75 -13.99
CA ARG A 213 3.45 7.55 -12.79
C ARG A 213 4.10 6.96 -11.55
N TYR A 214 3.93 5.66 -11.28
CA TYR A 214 4.53 5.04 -10.12
C TYR A 214 6.06 5.08 -10.15
N ILE A 215 6.67 4.86 -11.32
CA ILE A 215 8.12 4.99 -11.45
C ILE A 215 8.55 6.42 -11.12
N GLY A 216 7.89 7.44 -11.67
CA GLY A 216 8.17 8.85 -11.39
C GLY A 216 8.02 9.23 -9.92
N CYS A 217 7.06 8.66 -9.19
CA CYS A 217 6.93 8.86 -7.74
C CYS A 217 8.05 8.19 -6.93
N LEU A 218 8.62 7.10 -7.44
CA LEU A 218 9.64 6.33 -6.72
C LEU A 218 11.05 6.81 -7.02
N THR A 219 11.31 7.19 -8.27
CA THR A 219 12.64 7.51 -8.77
C THR A 219 12.81 9.01 -8.89
N GLN A 220 14.06 9.47 -8.90
CA GLN A 220 14.41 10.82 -9.32
C GLN A 220 15.42 10.59 -10.43
N GLY A 221 15.25 11.27 -11.56
CA GLY A 221 16.28 11.25 -12.61
C GLY A 221 17.62 11.58 -11.95
N GLY A 222 18.62 10.74 -12.21
CA GLY A 222 19.96 11.02 -11.74
C GLY A 222 20.67 12.04 -12.64
N PRO A 223 21.91 12.43 -12.30
CA PRO A 223 22.66 13.44 -13.04
C PRO A 223 22.91 13.05 -14.51
N ASP A 224 22.81 11.76 -14.87
CA ASP A 224 23.05 11.28 -16.23
C ASP A 224 21.75 11.21 -17.07
N GLY A 225 20.64 11.78 -16.57
CA GLY A 225 19.38 11.91 -17.29
C GLY A 225 18.83 10.57 -17.79
N VAL A 226 18.63 10.43 -19.10
CA VAL A 226 18.06 9.22 -19.73
C VAL A 226 18.87 7.96 -19.41
N ARG A 227 20.19 8.06 -19.22
CA ARG A 227 21.04 6.89 -18.89
C ARG A 227 20.68 6.28 -17.53
N ASP A 228 20.36 7.11 -16.54
CA ASP A 228 19.92 6.61 -15.23
C ASP A 228 18.55 5.93 -15.29
N TRP A 229 17.67 6.43 -16.16
CA TRP A 229 16.39 5.77 -16.46
C TRP A 229 16.58 4.42 -17.15
N GLN A 230 17.54 4.31 -18.08
CA GLN A 230 17.88 3.02 -18.68
C GLN A 230 18.45 2.06 -17.64
N ASN A 231 19.36 2.53 -16.77
CA ASN A 231 19.95 1.73 -15.70
C ASN A 231 18.89 1.15 -14.75
N LEU A 232 17.84 1.93 -14.45
CA LEU A 232 16.70 1.49 -13.64
C LEU A 232 16.03 0.22 -14.17
N LEU A 233 15.94 0.09 -15.49
CA LEU A 233 15.23 -0.99 -16.18
C LEU A 233 16.15 -2.16 -16.57
N VAL A 234 17.46 -1.94 -16.57
CA VAL A 234 18.45 -2.93 -17.00
C VAL A 234 19.07 -3.65 -15.81
N ASP A 235 19.48 -2.91 -14.77
CA ASP A 235 20.13 -3.46 -13.59
C ASP A 235 19.16 -4.31 -12.76
N ALA A 236 19.57 -5.54 -12.43
CA ALA A 236 18.69 -6.47 -11.73
C ALA A 236 18.37 -6.04 -10.29
N SER A 237 19.32 -5.41 -9.60
CA SER A 237 19.15 -4.94 -8.22
C SER A 237 18.22 -3.73 -8.19
N ILE A 238 18.44 -2.76 -9.08
CA ILE A 238 17.60 -1.55 -9.18
C ILE A 238 16.18 -1.92 -9.62
N LEU A 239 16.03 -2.80 -10.62
CA LEU A 239 14.71 -3.26 -11.06
C LEU A 239 13.98 -4.03 -9.94
N THR A 240 14.69 -4.83 -9.13
CA THR A 240 14.10 -5.48 -7.96
C THR A 240 13.57 -4.44 -6.97
N ALA A 241 14.38 -3.43 -6.64
CA ALA A 241 13.98 -2.34 -5.75
C ALA A 241 12.77 -1.55 -6.31
N LEU A 242 12.74 -1.33 -7.63
CA LEU A 242 11.63 -0.67 -8.31
C LEU A 242 10.33 -1.46 -8.17
N ILE A 243 10.34 -2.76 -8.42
CA ILE A 243 9.16 -3.64 -8.29
C ILE A 243 8.66 -3.65 -6.84
N VAL A 244 9.57 -3.74 -5.87
CA VAL A 244 9.23 -3.63 -4.44
C VAL A 244 8.54 -2.30 -4.14
N GLY A 245 9.08 -1.19 -4.66
CA GLY A 245 8.50 0.14 -4.52
C GLY A 245 7.11 0.26 -5.15
N ILE A 246 6.92 -0.28 -6.36
CA ILE A 246 5.64 -0.25 -7.07
C ILE A 246 4.58 -1.03 -6.27
N ILE A 247 4.87 -2.28 -5.89
CA ILE A 247 3.92 -3.10 -5.13
C ILE A 247 3.60 -2.43 -3.79
N GLY A 248 4.62 -1.98 -3.06
CA GLY A 248 4.44 -1.30 -1.78
C GLY A 248 3.57 -0.05 -1.90
N THR A 249 3.75 0.75 -2.95
CA THR A 249 2.97 1.97 -3.20
C THR A 249 1.53 1.64 -3.57
N VAL A 250 1.30 0.63 -4.42
CA VAL A 250 -0.05 0.17 -4.74
C VAL A 250 -0.78 -0.34 -3.50
N LEU A 251 -0.13 -1.14 -2.65
CA LEU A 251 -0.73 -1.62 -1.41
C LEU A 251 -1.02 -0.45 -0.44
N LYS A 252 -0.10 0.51 -0.30
CA LYS A 252 -0.31 1.73 0.48
C LYS A 252 -1.54 2.50 0.00
N GLU A 253 -1.62 2.78 -1.31
CA GLU A 253 -2.66 3.62 -1.93
C GLU A 253 -4.02 2.96 -2.05
N HIS A 254 -4.09 1.63 -2.25
CA HIS A 254 -5.36 0.95 -2.61
C HIS A 254 -5.83 -0.03 -1.53
N VAL A 255 -4.95 -0.49 -0.65
CA VAL A 255 -5.29 -1.46 0.39
C VAL A 255 -5.26 -0.84 1.78
N PHE A 256 -4.13 -0.23 2.16
CA PHE A 256 -3.96 0.35 3.49
C PHE A 256 -4.59 1.74 3.63
N SER A 257 -4.82 2.48 2.55
CA SER A 257 -5.53 3.77 2.59
C SER A 257 -7.03 3.61 2.84
N ALA A 258 -7.60 2.46 2.49
CA ALA A 258 -9.03 2.20 2.61
C ALA A 258 -9.47 2.25 4.07
N LEU A 259 -10.66 2.84 4.31
CA LEU A 259 -11.28 2.82 5.64
C LEU A 259 -11.78 1.41 5.98
N TRP A 260 -12.33 0.72 4.98
CA TRP A 260 -12.72 -0.68 5.07
C TRP A 260 -12.52 -1.38 3.73
N PHE A 261 -11.32 -1.95 3.55
CA PHE A 261 -10.96 -2.63 2.30
C PHE A 261 -11.91 -3.79 1.99
N GLY A 262 -12.39 -3.89 0.74
CA GLY A 262 -13.37 -4.90 0.34
C GLY A 262 -14.74 -4.74 1.00
N GLY A 263 -15.00 -3.60 1.64
CA GLY A 263 -16.32 -3.23 2.14
C GLY A 263 -17.28 -2.87 1.01
N THR A 264 -18.58 -2.94 1.30
CA THR A 264 -19.60 -2.45 0.35
C THR A 264 -19.48 -0.92 0.18
N ALA A 265 -20.08 -0.39 -0.88
CA ALA A 265 -20.12 1.06 -1.11
C ALA A 265 -20.76 1.79 0.09
N GLN A 266 -21.88 1.26 0.61
CA GLN A 266 -22.55 1.78 1.79
C GLN A 266 -21.65 1.79 3.03
N GLN A 267 -20.91 0.70 3.29
CA GLN A 267 -20.01 0.63 4.45
C GLN A 267 -18.91 1.69 4.39
N ASN A 268 -18.32 1.90 3.21
CA ASN A 268 -17.29 2.92 3.03
C ASN A 268 -17.86 4.34 3.14
N GLU A 269 -19.03 4.59 2.55
CA GLU A 269 -19.74 5.87 2.66
C GLU A 269 -20.06 6.22 4.13
N GLU A 270 -20.56 5.25 4.91
CA GLU A 270 -20.81 5.44 6.34
C GLU A 270 -19.53 5.80 7.11
N LEU A 271 -18.39 5.17 6.78
CA LEU A 271 -17.10 5.48 7.38
C LEU A 271 -16.57 6.85 6.96
N HIS A 272 -16.77 7.26 5.71
CA HIS A 272 -16.39 8.58 5.22
C HIS A 272 -17.18 9.68 5.93
N ARG A 273 -18.50 9.58 5.99
CA ARG A 273 -19.35 10.53 6.74
C ARG A 273 -18.96 10.60 8.22
N MET A 274 -18.63 9.47 8.82
CA MET A 274 -18.11 9.43 10.20
C MET A 274 -16.79 10.20 10.33
N GLN A 275 -15.86 10.04 9.40
CA GLN A 275 -14.59 10.79 9.44
C GLN A 275 -14.77 12.29 9.24
N GLU A 276 -15.66 12.69 8.33
CA GLU A 276 -15.96 14.08 8.03
C GLU A 276 -16.64 14.79 9.22
N SER A 277 -17.69 14.18 9.76
CA SER A 277 -18.40 14.71 10.95
C SER A 277 -17.50 14.78 12.20
N GLN A 278 -16.42 14.01 12.23
CA GLN A 278 -15.47 13.99 13.32
C GLN A 278 -14.17 14.74 13.00
N ALA A 279 -14.07 15.49 11.90
CA ALA A 279 -12.82 16.10 11.44
C ALA A 279 -12.13 16.97 12.50
N GLU A 280 -12.92 17.68 13.32
CA GLU A 280 -12.44 18.57 14.40
C GLU A 280 -12.17 17.86 15.72
N THR A 281 -12.52 16.57 15.83
CA THR A 281 -12.31 15.78 17.05
C THR A 281 -10.88 15.23 17.13
N ASP A 282 -10.47 14.83 18.32
CA ASP A 282 -9.16 14.22 18.55
C ASP A 282 -8.95 12.92 17.73
N GLY A 283 -7.72 12.71 17.24
CA GLY A 283 -7.38 11.59 16.37
C GLY A 283 -7.52 10.20 17.00
N TYR A 284 -7.40 10.09 18.33
CA TYR A 284 -7.63 8.84 19.06
C TYR A 284 -9.13 8.54 19.13
N TYR A 285 -9.97 9.54 19.42
CA TYR A 285 -11.43 9.38 19.41
C TYR A 285 -11.95 8.90 18.04
N ARG A 286 -11.49 9.53 16.95
CA ARG A 286 -11.81 9.10 15.58
C ARG A 286 -11.38 7.67 15.30
N THR A 287 -10.22 7.27 15.82
CA THR A 287 -9.67 5.93 15.61
C THR A 287 -10.49 4.87 16.36
N GLN A 288 -10.87 5.16 17.61
CA GLN A 288 -11.74 4.30 18.40
C GLN A 288 -13.13 4.16 17.77
N ALA A 289 -13.75 5.26 17.35
CA ALA A 289 -15.06 5.25 16.69
C ALA A 289 -15.04 4.43 15.39
N ARG A 290 -14.02 4.63 14.55
CA ARG A 290 -13.80 3.83 13.34
C ARG A 290 -13.65 2.35 13.67
N ALA A 291 -12.82 2.01 14.66
CA ALA A 291 -12.59 0.63 15.07
C ALA A 291 -13.88 -0.08 15.50
N MET A 292 -14.71 0.57 16.31
CA MET A 292 -16.03 0.05 16.70
C MET A 292 -16.93 -0.19 15.49
N LYS A 293 -16.93 0.73 14.51
CA LYS A 293 -17.75 0.60 13.30
C LYS A 293 -17.24 -0.52 12.37
N CYS A 294 -15.93 -0.67 12.22
CA CYS A 294 -15.33 -1.79 11.48
C CYS A 294 -15.63 -3.13 12.14
N ALA A 295 -15.49 -3.23 13.47
CA ALA A 295 -15.84 -4.43 14.23
C ALA A 295 -17.33 -4.79 14.08
N TYR A 296 -18.21 -3.77 14.06
CA TYR A 296 -19.64 -3.94 13.78
C TYR A 296 -19.87 -4.54 12.38
N PHE A 297 -19.16 -4.04 11.35
CA PHE A 297 -19.26 -4.60 9.99
C PHE A 297 -18.77 -6.04 9.92
N ARG A 298 -17.65 -6.36 10.59
CA ARG A 298 -17.14 -7.73 10.67
C ARG A 298 -18.11 -8.67 11.38
N GLY A 299 -18.72 -8.23 12.48
CA GLY A 299 -19.71 -9.01 13.22
C GLY A 299 -21.01 -9.29 12.44
N ARG A 300 -21.28 -8.52 11.38
CA ARG A 300 -22.40 -8.70 10.45
C ARG A 300 -21.97 -9.18 9.07
N ALA A 301 -20.75 -9.72 8.94
CA ALA A 301 -20.28 -10.20 7.65
C ALA A 301 -21.18 -11.32 7.12
N THR A 302 -21.70 -11.13 5.92
CA THR A 302 -22.44 -12.15 5.16
C THR A 302 -21.51 -12.88 4.21
N ALA A 303 -21.93 -14.02 3.68
CA ALA A 303 -21.21 -14.71 2.61
C ALA A 303 -20.91 -13.78 1.42
N GLN A 304 -21.83 -12.86 1.10
CA GLN A 304 -21.63 -11.86 0.05
C GLN A 304 -20.51 -10.88 0.40
N THR A 305 -20.46 -10.34 1.62
CA THR A 305 -19.38 -9.42 2.00
C THR A 305 -18.00 -10.07 2.01
N LEU A 306 -17.93 -11.39 2.23
CA LEU A 306 -16.69 -12.16 2.10
C LEU A 306 -16.29 -12.33 0.64
N LEU A 307 -17.26 -12.59 -0.24
CA LEU A 307 -17.04 -12.62 -1.69
C LEU A 307 -16.54 -11.27 -2.22
N ASP A 308 -17.13 -10.17 -1.75
CA ASP A 308 -16.74 -8.82 -2.15
C ASP A 308 -15.30 -8.52 -1.74
N HIS A 309 -14.88 -8.98 -0.55
CA HIS A 309 -13.48 -8.90 -0.11
C HIS A 309 -12.55 -9.70 -1.01
N ILE A 310 -12.87 -10.96 -1.30
CA ILE A 310 -12.05 -11.80 -2.20
C ILE A 310 -11.99 -11.19 -3.62
N ALA A 311 -13.10 -10.61 -4.10
CA ALA A 311 -13.15 -9.92 -5.38
C ALA A 311 -12.26 -8.67 -5.37
N ALA A 312 -12.23 -7.91 -4.27
CA ALA A 312 -11.35 -6.77 -4.10
C ALA A 312 -9.86 -7.19 -4.10
N ASP A 313 -9.50 -8.27 -3.41
CA ASP A 313 -8.14 -8.84 -3.44
C ASP A 313 -7.72 -9.17 -4.87
N ARG A 314 -8.56 -9.93 -5.59
CA ARG A 314 -8.30 -10.32 -6.99
C ARG A 314 -8.17 -9.11 -7.90
N LYS A 315 -8.99 -8.08 -7.70
CA LYS A 315 -8.94 -6.84 -8.49
C LYS A 315 -7.58 -6.17 -8.34
N ILE A 316 -7.03 -6.06 -7.13
CA ILE A 316 -5.70 -5.46 -6.90
C ILE A 316 -4.59 -6.35 -7.46
N ALA A 317 -4.69 -7.68 -7.31
CA ALA A 317 -3.71 -8.59 -7.90
C ALA A 317 -3.66 -8.47 -9.43
N ILE A 318 -4.82 -8.47 -10.11
CA ILE A 318 -4.91 -8.27 -11.57
C ILE A 318 -4.36 -6.90 -11.98
N ALA A 319 -4.62 -5.85 -11.18
CA ALA A 319 -4.07 -4.53 -11.43
C ALA A 319 -2.54 -4.54 -11.35
N LEU A 320 -1.95 -5.20 -10.34
CA LEU A 320 -0.50 -5.37 -10.22
C LEU A 320 0.08 -6.19 -11.36
N GLU A 321 -0.58 -7.27 -11.79
CA GLU A 321 -0.16 -8.05 -12.95
C GLU A 321 -0.04 -7.16 -14.19
N LYS A 322 -1.11 -6.41 -14.51
CA LYS A 322 -1.12 -5.47 -15.65
C LYS A 322 -0.04 -4.40 -15.53
N LEU A 323 0.16 -3.89 -14.31
CA LEU A 323 1.13 -2.83 -14.04
C LEU A 323 2.57 -3.32 -14.20
N LEU A 324 2.88 -4.55 -13.80
CA LEU A 324 4.23 -5.11 -13.84
C LEU A 324 4.56 -5.80 -15.17
N THR A 325 3.54 -6.18 -15.94
CA THR A 325 3.68 -6.84 -17.24
C THR A 325 4.63 -6.13 -18.21
N PRO A 326 4.58 -4.79 -18.40
CA PRO A 326 5.51 -4.09 -19.29
C PRO A 326 6.98 -4.25 -18.87
N LEU A 327 7.26 -4.27 -17.56
CA LEU A 327 8.62 -4.47 -17.02
C LEU A 327 9.14 -5.88 -17.29
N PHE A 328 8.24 -6.86 -17.43
CA PHE A 328 8.61 -8.24 -17.71
C PHE A 328 9.17 -8.41 -19.13
N TYR A 329 8.53 -7.79 -20.13
CA TYR A 329 8.96 -7.95 -21.52
C TYR A 329 9.94 -6.92 -22.01
N LEU A 330 10.46 -6.00 -21.17
CA LEU A 330 11.50 -5.08 -21.63
C LEU A 330 12.69 -5.83 -22.28
N LYS A 331 12.92 -7.09 -21.87
CA LYS A 331 13.99 -7.97 -22.37
C LYS A 331 13.53 -9.01 -23.40
N ASP A 332 12.22 -9.21 -23.58
CA ASP A 332 11.62 -10.23 -24.46
C ASP A 332 10.81 -9.58 -25.61
N VAL A 333 10.94 -10.14 -26.82
CA VAL A 333 10.17 -9.72 -27.99
C VAL A 333 8.83 -10.46 -28.02
N GLU A 334 8.78 -11.66 -27.44
CA GLU A 334 7.57 -12.45 -27.39
C GLU A 334 6.73 -12.01 -26.18
N GLN A 335 5.59 -11.37 -26.45
CA GLN A 335 4.66 -10.88 -25.44
C GLN A 335 3.90 -12.05 -24.78
N ARG A 336 4.58 -12.87 -23.98
CA ARG A 336 4.05 -14.10 -23.38
C ARG A 336 3.42 -13.90 -21.99
N GLY A 337 2.32 -13.17 -21.88
CA GLY A 337 1.60 -12.96 -20.62
C GLY A 337 2.41 -12.55 -19.36
N PHE A 338 1.69 -12.21 -18.30
CA PHE A 338 2.33 -12.19 -16.98
C PHE A 338 2.65 -13.64 -16.56
N PRO A 339 3.82 -13.95 -15.96
CA PRO A 339 4.18 -15.33 -15.65
C PRO A 339 3.16 -16.04 -14.73
N GLU A 340 2.55 -17.13 -15.20
CA GLU A 340 1.53 -17.87 -14.44
C GLU A 340 2.00 -18.29 -13.04
N LYS A 341 3.27 -18.70 -12.91
CA LYS A 341 3.88 -19.07 -11.62
C LYS A 341 3.94 -17.94 -10.59
N LEU A 342 3.84 -16.68 -11.03
CA LEU A 342 3.92 -15.51 -10.17
C LEU A 342 2.54 -15.01 -9.74
N LYS A 343 1.46 -15.36 -10.45
CA LYS A 343 0.11 -14.87 -10.15
C LYS A 343 -0.38 -15.28 -8.76
N PRO A 344 -0.27 -16.56 -8.33
CA PRO A 344 -0.71 -16.97 -6.99
C PRO A 344 0.01 -16.18 -5.90
N ARG A 345 1.31 -15.88 -6.10
CA ARG A 345 2.11 -15.13 -5.14
C ARG A 345 1.68 -13.67 -5.00
N LEU A 346 1.28 -13.02 -6.10
CA LEU A 346 0.68 -11.67 -6.02
C LEU A 346 -0.64 -11.70 -5.26
N VAL A 347 -1.49 -12.69 -5.52
CA VAL A 347 -2.75 -12.86 -4.78
C VAL A 347 -2.49 -13.03 -3.28
N ASP A 348 -1.48 -13.81 -2.90
CA ASP A 348 -1.12 -14.02 -1.50
C ASP A 348 -0.61 -12.76 -0.81
N ILE A 349 0.25 -11.98 -1.49
CA ILE A 349 0.73 -10.68 -1.00
C ILE A 349 -0.44 -9.73 -0.76
N VAL A 350 -1.35 -9.62 -1.73
CA VAL A 350 -2.51 -8.72 -1.64
C VAL A 350 -3.47 -9.16 -0.54
N HIS A 351 -3.75 -10.45 -0.45
CA HIS A 351 -4.63 -11.02 0.57
C HIS A 351 -4.08 -10.80 1.98
N ASN A 352 -2.78 -11.07 2.20
CA ASN A 352 -2.16 -10.79 3.50
C ASN A 352 -2.24 -9.29 3.86
N ALA A 353 -1.97 -8.42 2.89
CA ALA A 353 -2.10 -6.97 3.08
C ALA A 353 -3.53 -6.53 3.38
N SER A 354 -4.54 -7.13 2.75
CA SER A 354 -5.95 -6.76 2.96
C SER A 354 -6.48 -7.22 4.31
N ASP A 355 -6.12 -8.43 4.75
CA ASP A 355 -6.42 -8.92 6.09
C ASP A 355 -5.81 -8.02 7.16
N MET A 356 -4.51 -7.69 7.01
CA MET A 356 -3.84 -6.75 7.90
C MET A 356 -4.51 -5.38 7.90
N SER A 357 -4.89 -4.85 6.72
CA SER A 357 -5.58 -3.56 6.63
C SER A 357 -6.87 -3.56 7.45
N ARG A 358 -7.68 -4.62 7.36
CA ARG A 358 -8.90 -4.74 8.18
C ARG A 358 -8.61 -4.85 9.67
N GLU A 359 -7.62 -5.66 10.06
CA GLU A 359 -7.20 -5.77 11.47
C GLU A 359 -6.72 -4.44 12.05
N MET A 360 -5.89 -3.71 11.30
CA MET A 360 -5.39 -2.39 11.68
C MET A 360 -6.52 -1.36 11.83
N ARG A 361 -7.62 -1.50 11.06
CA ARG A 361 -8.78 -0.61 11.12
C ARG A 361 -9.73 -0.93 12.27
N GLU A 362 -9.66 -2.13 12.82
CA GLU A 362 -10.40 -2.57 14.02
C GLU A 362 -9.65 -2.33 15.33
N CYS A 363 -8.39 -1.91 15.25
CA CYS A 363 -7.60 -1.49 16.42
C CYS A 363 -8.01 -0.06 16.81
N GLY A 364 -8.69 0.09 17.95
CA GLY A 364 -9.15 1.40 18.44
C GLY A 364 -8.11 2.14 19.30
N ASP A 365 -7.09 1.42 19.75
CA ASP A 365 -6.04 1.81 20.69
C ASP A 365 -4.73 2.19 19.99
N ALA A 366 -4.56 1.77 18.73
CA ALA A 366 -3.38 2.03 17.93
C ALA A 366 -3.72 2.80 16.64
N ILE A 367 -2.96 3.88 16.38
CA ILE A 367 -3.04 4.62 15.13
C ILE A 367 -1.91 4.15 14.22
N TYR A 368 -2.27 3.37 13.21
CA TYR A 368 -1.36 3.01 12.13
C TYR A 368 -1.42 4.06 11.03
N TYR A 369 -0.29 4.73 10.79
CA TYR A 369 -0.15 5.66 9.66
C TYR A 369 1.04 5.26 8.82
N TRP A 370 0.92 5.35 7.50
CA TRP A 370 2.10 5.31 6.64
C TRP A 370 2.76 6.69 6.69
N PRO A 371 4.04 6.79 7.07
CA PRO A 371 4.74 8.05 7.05
C PRO A 371 4.75 8.53 5.60
N PRO A 372 4.59 9.84 5.38
CA PRO A 372 4.75 10.36 4.06
C PRO A 372 6.14 9.96 3.56
N THR A 373 6.19 9.26 2.45
CA THR A 373 7.46 9.06 1.75
C THR A 373 7.82 10.41 1.13
N PHE A 374 9.11 10.75 1.07
CA PHE A 374 9.65 12.08 0.69
C PHE A 374 9.22 12.58 -0.71
N LYS A 375 8.38 11.83 -1.42
CA LYS A 375 7.83 12.06 -2.77
C LYS A 375 6.33 11.79 -2.88
N ASP A 376 5.58 11.89 -1.77
CA ASP A 376 4.12 11.85 -1.82
C ASP A 376 3.51 13.14 -2.42
N GLU A 377 4.35 14.10 -2.85
CA GLU A 377 3.91 15.17 -3.74
C GLU A 377 3.52 14.59 -5.10
N GLU A 378 2.34 14.98 -5.57
CA GLU A 378 1.79 14.57 -6.86
C GLU A 378 2.78 14.90 -7.98
N PHE A 379 3.05 13.92 -8.84
CA PHE A 379 3.95 14.10 -9.98
C PHE A 379 3.39 15.19 -10.90
N ASP A 380 4.07 16.34 -10.95
CA ASP A 380 3.80 17.41 -11.92
C ASP A 380 4.83 17.30 -13.05
N PRO A 381 4.41 16.94 -14.29
CA PRO A 381 5.29 16.86 -15.45
C PRO A 381 6.09 18.15 -15.69
N LYS A 382 5.59 19.31 -15.25
CA LYS A 382 6.27 20.61 -15.40
C LYS A 382 7.44 20.82 -14.44
N ARG A 383 7.60 19.96 -13.43
CA ARG A 383 8.67 20.03 -12.41
C ARG A 383 9.84 19.09 -12.69
N MET A 384 9.75 18.26 -13.72
CA MET A 384 10.86 17.44 -14.20
C MET A 384 11.68 18.30 -15.16
N GLU A 385 12.69 18.99 -14.63
CA GLU A 385 13.73 19.65 -15.44
C GLU A 385 14.56 18.65 -16.25
#